data_AF-A0A359EGK3-F1
#
_entry.id   AF-A0A359EGK3-F1
#
_cell.length_a   1.000
_cell.length_b   1.000
_cell.length_c   1.000
_cell.angle_alpha   90.00
_cell.angle_beta   90.00
_cell.angle_gamma   90.00
#
_symmetry.space_group_name_H-M   'P 1'
#
loop_
_entity.id
_entity.type
_entity.pdbx_description
1 polymer ?
#
loop_
_entity_poly.entity_id
_entity_poly.type
_entity_poly.pdbx_seq_one_letter_code
_entity_poly.pdbx_strand_id
1 'polypeptide(L)' 'MEVLSLLVEGLTNSEIAERLNITTYTARHHVSEILSRLQASNRAEAAAIAVKKGLIKR' A
#
# COMPACT_ATOMS: atom_id res chain seq x y z
N MET A 1 -7.51 -3.42 3.56
CA MET A 1 -7.30 -3.42 2.09
C MET A 1 -7.16 -2.01 1.52
N GLU A 2 -7.69 -0.98 2.19
CA GLU A 2 -7.65 0.42 1.74
C GLU A 2 -6.23 0.94 1.44
N VAL A 3 -5.28 0.81 2.37
CA VAL A 3 -3.87 1.22 2.14
C VAL A 3 -3.24 0.51 0.95
N LEU A 4 -3.56 -0.78 0.73
CA LEU A 4 -3.04 -1.53 -0.41
C LEU A 4 -3.63 -1.03 -1.73
N SER A 5 -4.93 -0.69 -1.78
CA SER A 5 -5.55 -0.09 -2.97
C SER A 5 -4.89 1.23 -3.33
N LEU A 6 -4.77 2.13 -2.36
CA LEU A 6 -4.16 3.44 -2.57
C LEU A 6 -2.68 3.33 -2.97
N LEU A 7 -1.96 2.34 -2.41
CA LEU A 7 -0.58 2.04 -2.82
C LEU A 7 -0.51 1.56 -4.27
N VAL A 8 -1.44 0.70 -4.70
CA VAL A 8 -1.56 0.21 -6.10
C VAL A 8 -1.92 1.35 -7.06
N GLU A 9 -2.74 2.31 -6.62
CA GLU A 9 -3.06 3.54 -7.36
C GLU A 9 -1.86 4.51 -7.48
N GLY A 10 -0.77 4.25 -6.74
CA GLY A 10 0.47 5.02 -6.83
C GLY A 10 0.63 6.10 -5.76
N LEU A 11 -0.31 6.22 -4.82
CA LEU A 11 -0.27 7.27 -3.80
C LEU A 11 0.91 7.10 -2.84
N THR A 12 1.53 8.21 -2.45
CA THR A 12 2.57 8.32 -1.43
C THR A 12 1.98 8.11 -0.03
N ASN A 13 2.85 7.85 0.97
CA ASN A 13 2.39 7.73 2.35
C ASN A 13 1.70 8.99 2.87
N SER A 14 2.06 10.17 2.35
CA SER A 14 1.41 11.43 2.69
C SER A 14 0.00 11.52 2.12
N GLU A 15 -0.19 11.17 0.84
CA GLU A 15 -1.51 11.16 0.20
C GLU A 15 -2.42 10.07 0.80
N ILE A 16 -1.87 8.90 1.13
CA ILE A 16 -2.58 7.84 1.86
C ILE A 16 -3.01 8.35 3.24
N ALA A 17 -2.12 9.03 3.95
CA ALA A 17 -2.39 9.57 5.28
C ALA A 17 -3.52 10.60 5.25
N GLU A 18 -3.47 11.53 4.29
CA GLU A 18 -4.52 12.53 4.07
C GLU A 18 -5.87 11.86 3.75
N ARG A 19 -5.89 10.92 2.80
CA ARG A 19 -7.13 10.27 2.36
C ARG A 19 -7.78 9.40 3.43
N LEU A 20 -6.99 8.78 4.30
CA LEU A 20 -7.47 7.95 5.40
C LEU A 20 -7.59 8.70 6.73
N ASN A 21 -7.30 10.01 6.75
CA ASN A 21 -7.27 10.84 7.96
C ASN A 21 -6.43 10.23 9.10
N ILE A 22 -5.23 9.75 8.76
CA ILE A 22 -4.23 9.20 9.70
C ILE A 22 -2.92 9.97 9.60
N THR A 23 -1.97 9.69 10.49
CA THR A 23 -0.63 10.28 10.38
C THR A 23 0.19 9.62 9.28
N THR A 24 1.16 10.35 8.72
CA THR A 24 2.13 9.80 7.76
C THR A 24 2.96 8.66 8.36
N TYR A 25 3.21 8.71 9.69
CA TYR A 25 3.84 7.63 10.44
C TYR A 25 2.98 6.36 10.42
N THR A 26 1.67 6.49 10.70
CA THR A 26 0.72 5.37 10.67
C THR A 26 0.61 4.77 9.25
N ALA A 27 0.53 5.62 8.22
CA ALA A 27 0.53 5.16 6.83
C ALA A 27 1.82 4.40 6.48
N ARG A 28 2.99 4.90 6.90
CA ARG A 28 4.27 4.20 6.72
C ARG A 28 4.31 2.84 7.43
N HIS A 29 3.76 2.75 8.64
CA HIS A 29 3.66 1.49 9.36
C HIS A 29 2.83 0.47 8.57
N HIS A 30 1.63 0.85 8.12
CA HIS A 30 0.78 -0.03 7.33
C HIS A 30 1.41 -0.45 6.01
N VAL A 31 2.09 0.47 5.30
CA VAL A 31 2.82 0.11 4.07
C VAL A 31 3.93 -0.90 4.38
N SER A 32 4.70 -0.71 5.46
CA SER A 32 5.76 -1.65 5.85
C SER A 32 5.20 -3.05 6.18
N GLU A 33 4.08 -3.13 6.89
CA GLU A 33 3.40 -4.40 7.15
C GLU A 33 2.90 -5.06 5.87
N ILE A 34 2.36 -4.29 4.92
CA ILE A 34 1.92 -4.79 3.62
C ILE A 34 3.11 -5.38 2.84
N LEU A 35 4.24 -4.66 2.77
CA LEU A 35 5.44 -5.15 2.10
C LEU A 35 5.91 -6.48 2.71
N SER A 36 5.96 -6.55 4.05
CA SER A 36 6.33 -7.76 4.77
C SER A 36 5.39 -8.93 4.48
N ARG A 37 4.07 -8.72 4.57
CA ARG A 37 3.05 -9.76 4.33
C ARG A 37 3.01 -10.24 2.89
N LEU A 38 3.30 -9.36 1.93
CA LEU A 38 3.38 -9.70 0.51
C LEU A 38 4.75 -10.23 0.11
N GLN A 39 5.74 -10.20 1.02
CA GLN A 39 7.15 -10.50 0.74
C GLN A 39 7.70 -9.66 -0.42
N ALA A 40 7.31 -8.39 -0.46
CA ALA A 40 7.74 -7.43 -1.47
C ALA A 40 8.91 -6.60 -0.95
N SER A 41 9.93 -6.42 -1.78
CA SER A 41 11.12 -5.62 -1.52
C SER A 41 10.84 -4.12 -1.60
N ASN A 42 9.81 -3.73 -2.35
CA ASN A 42 9.41 -2.33 -2.50
C ASN A 42 7.93 -2.21 -2.86
N ARG A 43 7.43 -0.96 -2.86
CA ARG A 43 6.03 -0.64 -3.16
C ARG A 43 5.58 -1.04 -4.57
N ALA A 44 6.44 -0.94 -5.58
CA ALA A 44 6.09 -1.30 -6.94
C ALA A 44 5.89 -2.82 -7.08
N GLU A 45 6.78 -3.59 -6.43
CA GLU A 45 6.64 -5.03 -6.32
C GLU A 45 5.37 -5.43 -5.57
N ALA A 46 5.07 -4.79 -4.44
CA ALA A 46 3.83 -5.04 -3.69
C ALA A 46 2.57 -4.76 -4.54
N ALA A 47 2.57 -3.68 -5.31
CA ALA A 47 1.48 -3.36 -6.23
C ALA A 47 1.32 -4.44 -7.31
N ALA A 48 2.42 -4.88 -7.92
CA ALA A 48 2.42 -5.95 -8.93
C ALA A 48 1.90 -7.28 -8.35
N ILE A 49 2.34 -7.65 -7.15
CA ILE A 49 1.88 -8.85 -6.44
C ILE A 49 0.38 -8.75 -6.15
N ALA A 50 -0.10 -7.60 -5.67
CA ALA A 50 -1.50 -7.41 -5.33
C ALA A 50 -2.43 -7.57 -6.53
N VAL A 51 -2.05 -7.00 -7.68
CA VAL A 51 -2.79 -7.16 -8.95
C VAL A 51 -2.71 -8.62 -9.44
N LYS A 52 -1.51 -9.22 -9.47
CA LYS A 52 -1.30 -10.60 -9.94
C LYS A 52 -2.07 -11.63 -9.11
N LYS A 53 -2.17 -11.42 -7.79
CA LYS A 53 -2.91 -12.29 -6.86
C LYS A 53 -4.42 -11.98 -6.80
N GLY A 54 -4.90 -10.98 -7.53
CA GLY A 54 -6.31 -10.57 -7.51
C GLY A 54 -6.77 -9.97 -6.18
N LEU A 55 -5.83 -9.47 -5.35
CA LEU A 55 -6.13 -8.82 -4.07
C LEU A 55 -6.75 -7.43 -4.27
N ILE A 56 -6.38 -6.77 -5.37
CA ILE A 56 -6.90 -5.49 -5.82
C ILE A 56 -7.24 -5.63 -7.31
N LYS A 57 -8.41 -5.15 -7.72
CA LYS A 57 -8.77 -5.01 -9.13
C LYS A 57 -8.32 -3.63 -9.60
N ARG A 58 -7.67 -3.58 -10.77
CA ARG A 58 -7.26 -2.34 -11.40
C ARG A 58 -8.40 -1.76 -12.23
#